data_AF-A0A8T4EPS7-F1
#
_entry.id   AF-A0A8T4EPS7-F1
#
_cell.length_a   1.000
_cell.length_b   1.000
_cell.length_c   1.000
_cell.angle_alpha   90.00
_cell.angle_beta   90.00
_cell.angle_gamma   90.00
#
_symmetry.space_group_name_H-M   'P 1'
#
loop_
_entity.id
_entity.type
_entity.pdbx_description
1 polymer ?
#
loop_
_entity_poly.entity_id
_entity_poly.type
_entity_poly.pdbx_seq_one_letter_code
_entity_poly.pdbx_strand_id
1 'polypeptide(L)'
;MDKSLFLSILIISVLVLSGCGGDGSSGENGGTSGSAKGTLEMQVTNGPAELEYEKAEVTISGIEVFQGEVEDPNGKWVSVITGPKTFDLMAIRGVTILVGSGQAPVGRYTQVRFNIDKATIVIDGQSIDLSIPTKQARVIRGFEINSGETTKLTLSFDARYSIVEIPGGYVMRPVIKIL
;
A
#
# COMPACT_ATOMS: atom_id res chain seq x y z
N MET A 1 -39.24 40.91 80.13
CA MET A 1 -38.49 42.14 80.47
C MET A 1 -37.03 41.74 80.42
N ASP A 2 -36.45 41.64 79.22
CA ASP A 2 -35.11 41.07 78.97
C ASP A 2 -34.99 40.88 77.44
N LYS A 3 -34.67 41.91 76.64
CA LYS A 3 -33.36 42.54 76.38
C LYS A 3 -32.29 41.58 75.84
N SER A 4 -32.20 41.59 74.50
CA SER A 4 -30.96 41.65 73.71
C SER A 4 -29.91 40.56 73.90
N LEU A 5 -29.64 39.81 72.82
CA LEU A 5 -28.25 39.59 72.43
C LEU A 5 -28.13 39.42 70.91
N PHE A 6 -27.51 40.42 70.29
CA PHE A 6 -26.94 40.32 68.95
C PHE A 6 -25.76 39.36 68.99
N LEU A 7 -25.72 38.37 68.08
CA LEU A 7 -24.45 37.87 67.58
C LEU A 7 -24.59 37.37 66.14
N SER A 8 -23.92 38.12 65.27
CA SER A 8 -23.70 37.91 63.86
C SER A 8 -22.99 36.58 63.58
N ILE A 9 -23.57 35.73 62.74
CA ILE A 9 -22.79 34.85 61.85
C ILE A 9 -23.44 34.85 60.46
N LEU A 10 -22.72 35.50 59.56
CA LEU A 10 -22.84 35.49 58.11
C LEU A 10 -22.59 34.05 57.61
N ILE A 11 -23.59 33.40 57.01
CA ILE A 11 -23.36 32.20 56.18
C ILE A 11 -23.79 32.52 54.76
N ILE A 12 -22.76 32.57 53.92
CA ILE A 12 -22.73 33.02 52.55
C ILE A 12 -23.52 32.07 51.65
N SER A 13 -24.43 32.67 50.87
CA SER A 13 -25.13 32.05 49.75
C SER A 13 -24.13 31.48 48.75
N VAL A 14 -24.20 30.17 48.49
CA VAL A 14 -23.46 29.50 47.42
C VAL A 14 -24.04 29.94 46.07
N LEU A 15 -23.35 30.86 45.40
CA LEU A 15 -23.56 31.18 44.00
C LEU A 15 -22.74 30.19 43.16
N VAL A 16 -23.44 29.37 42.37
CA VAL A 16 -22.83 28.53 41.35
C VAL A 16 -22.46 29.43 40.17
N LEU A 17 -21.18 29.81 40.09
CA LEU A 17 -20.63 30.49 38.93
C LEU A 17 -19.81 29.48 38.12
N SER A 18 -20.33 29.12 36.96
CA SER A 18 -19.59 28.45 35.90
C SER A 18 -18.47 29.39 35.43
N GLY A 19 -17.24 29.09 35.85
CA GLY A 19 -16.03 29.78 35.40
C GLY A 19 -15.21 28.87 34.51
N CYS A 20 -15.18 29.16 33.21
CA CYS A 20 -14.17 28.67 32.28
C CYS A 20 -12.87 29.44 32.55
N GLY A 21 -11.80 28.71 32.88
CA GLY A 21 -10.47 29.26 33.10
C GLY A 21 -9.48 28.11 33.00
N GLY A 22 -9.03 27.83 31.78
CA GLY A 22 -8.03 26.82 31.49
C GLY A 22 -6.62 27.36 31.70
N ASP A 23 -5.83 26.65 32.51
CA ASP A 23 -4.38 26.73 32.49
C ASP A 23 -3.75 25.38 32.91
N GLY A 24 -2.77 24.95 32.13
CA GLY A 24 -1.57 24.27 32.61
C GLY A 24 -1.62 22.85 33.20
N SER A 25 -1.45 21.85 32.33
CA SER A 25 -0.47 20.76 32.49
C SER A 25 -0.71 19.65 33.55
N SER A 26 -1.27 18.54 33.07
CA SER A 26 -0.58 17.24 33.12
C SER A 26 -1.15 16.36 32.00
N GLY A 27 -0.64 16.57 30.79
CA GLY A 27 -1.03 15.80 29.61
C GLY A 27 -0.50 14.37 29.68
N GLU A 28 -1.30 13.47 30.24
CA GLU A 28 -1.29 12.09 29.82
C GLU A 28 -1.88 12.03 28.40
N ASN A 29 -1.01 12.08 27.41
CA ASN A 29 -1.33 11.59 26.09
C ASN A 29 -0.17 10.71 25.65
N GLY A 30 -0.33 9.40 25.87
CA GLY A 30 0.35 8.37 25.10
C GLY A 30 -0.15 8.44 23.65
N GLY A 31 0.17 9.54 22.97
CA GLY A 31 -0.04 9.70 21.54
C GLY A 31 0.90 8.72 20.86
N THR A 32 0.35 7.63 20.35
CA THR A 32 1.07 6.82 19.38
C THR A 32 1.30 7.75 18.18
N SER A 33 2.52 8.30 18.05
CA SER A 33 2.94 9.06 16.87
C SER A 33 2.98 8.12 15.66
N GLY A 34 1.80 7.72 15.20
CA GLY A 34 1.64 7.08 13.90
C GLY A 34 1.99 8.14 12.87
N SER A 35 3.08 7.93 12.13
CA SER A 35 3.41 8.76 10.98
C SER A 35 2.19 8.90 10.09
N ALA A 36 1.92 10.12 9.58
CA ALA A 36 0.82 10.36 8.65
C ALA A 36 0.84 9.32 7.51
N LYS A 37 -0.33 8.88 7.06
CA LYS A 37 -0.47 7.86 6.01
C LYS A 37 -1.31 8.36 4.85
N GLY A 38 -1.03 7.83 3.67
CA GLY A 38 -1.92 7.87 2.51
C GLY A 38 -2.29 6.47 2.06
N THR A 39 -3.18 6.38 1.08
CA THR A 39 -3.59 5.12 0.45
C THR A 39 -2.87 4.94 -0.87
N LEU A 40 -2.32 3.75 -1.12
CA LEU A 40 -1.81 3.35 -2.42
C LEU A 40 -2.77 2.32 -3.03
N GLU A 41 -3.28 2.62 -4.22
CA GLU A 41 -4.06 1.70 -5.05
C GLU A 41 -3.18 1.19 -6.19
N MET A 42 -2.99 -0.14 -6.27
CA MET A 42 -2.18 -0.78 -7.30
C MET A 42 -3.08 -1.47 -8.32
N GLN A 43 -2.95 -1.03 -9.56
CA GLN A 43 -3.64 -1.62 -10.69
C GLN A 43 -2.64 -2.28 -11.64
N VAL A 44 -3.09 -3.30 -12.38
CA VAL A 44 -2.28 -3.95 -13.41
C VAL A 44 -3.02 -4.00 -14.74
N THR A 45 -2.25 -3.94 -15.81
CA THR A 45 -2.69 -4.17 -17.18
C THR A 45 -1.59 -4.92 -17.93
N ASN A 46 -1.89 -5.43 -19.12
CA ASN A 46 -0.90 -5.99 -20.02
C ASN A 46 -0.87 -5.18 -21.33
N GLY A 47 0.33 -4.96 -21.85
CA GLY A 47 0.52 -4.27 -23.12
C GLY A 47 -0.22 -4.98 -24.28
N PRO A 48 -0.48 -4.27 -25.40
CA PRO A 48 -1.30 -4.76 -26.52
C PRO A 48 -0.57 -5.79 -27.40
N ALA A 49 0.26 -6.65 -26.81
CA ALA A 49 0.97 -7.68 -27.54
C ALA A 49 0.01 -8.77 -28.02
N GLU A 50 0.07 -9.07 -29.31
CA GLU A 50 -0.33 -10.39 -29.82
C GLU A 50 0.64 -11.43 -29.27
N LEU A 51 0.06 -12.43 -28.62
CA LEU A 51 0.73 -13.53 -27.94
C LEU A 51 -0.04 -14.79 -28.29
N GLU A 52 0.68 -15.88 -28.52
CA GLU A 52 0.11 -17.16 -28.96
C GLU A 52 -0.37 -18.04 -27.80
N TYR A 53 -0.43 -17.49 -26.59
CA TYR A 53 -0.90 -18.19 -25.40
C TYR A 53 -2.41 -18.03 -25.24
N GLU A 54 -3.11 -19.12 -24.95
CA GLU A 54 -4.53 -19.08 -24.60
C GLU A 54 -4.76 -18.37 -23.25
N LYS A 55 -3.82 -18.58 -22.31
CA LYS A 55 -3.78 -17.96 -20.98
C LYS A 55 -2.34 -17.74 -20.54
N ALA A 56 -2.11 -16.73 -19.72
CA ALA A 56 -0.86 -16.51 -19.02
C ALA A 56 -1.13 -15.98 -17.61
N GLU A 57 -1.24 -16.88 -16.64
CA GLU A 57 -1.58 -16.52 -15.26
C GLU A 57 -0.34 -16.24 -14.43
N VAL A 58 -0.38 -15.17 -13.65
CA VAL A 58 0.66 -14.81 -12.68
C VAL A 58 0.02 -14.74 -11.30
N THR A 59 0.64 -15.42 -10.34
CA THR A 59 0.27 -15.36 -8.92
C THR A 59 1.35 -14.64 -8.14
N ILE A 60 0.98 -13.54 -7.50
CA ILE A 60 1.84 -12.78 -6.58
C ILE A 60 1.42 -13.05 -5.13
N SER A 61 2.38 -13.03 -4.20
CA SER A 61 2.12 -13.09 -2.74
C SER A 61 1.97 -11.73 -2.09
N GLY A 62 2.40 -10.66 -2.77
CA GLY A 62 2.31 -9.30 -2.26
C GLY A 62 3.06 -8.28 -3.08
N ILE A 63 2.86 -7.01 -2.70
CA ILE A 63 3.50 -5.84 -3.29
C ILE A 63 4.10 -5.00 -2.17
N GLU A 64 5.36 -4.62 -2.37
CA GLU A 64 6.13 -3.78 -1.47
C GLU A 64 6.63 -2.54 -2.21
N VAL A 65 6.79 -1.44 -1.49
CA VAL A 65 7.31 -0.18 -2.04
C VAL A 65 8.49 0.31 -1.22
N PHE A 66 9.49 0.90 -1.87
CA PHE A 66 10.69 1.37 -1.20
C PHE A 66 10.59 2.87 -0.90
N GLN A 67 10.54 3.23 0.38
CA GLN A 67 10.57 4.62 0.86
C GLN A 67 12.03 5.07 1.00
N GLY A 68 12.42 6.13 0.29
CA GLY A 68 13.80 6.63 0.25
C GLY A 68 14.40 6.65 -1.17
N GLU A 69 15.61 7.20 -1.29
CA GLU A 69 16.36 7.24 -2.56
C GLU A 69 16.85 5.86 -2.98
N VAL A 70 17.14 5.67 -4.28
CA VAL A 70 17.79 4.44 -4.74
C VAL A 70 19.15 4.32 -4.03
N GLU A 71 19.38 3.20 -3.33
CA GLU A 71 20.57 2.93 -2.49
C GLU A 71 20.66 3.74 -1.19
N ASP A 72 19.58 4.40 -0.75
CA ASP A 72 19.52 5.03 0.57
C ASP A 72 19.70 3.98 1.68
N PRO A 73 20.75 4.08 2.52
CA PRO A 73 20.98 3.15 3.62
C PRO A 73 19.91 3.22 4.71
N ASN A 74 19.16 4.31 4.78
CA ASN A 74 18.04 4.50 5.70
C ASN A 74 16.67 4.20 5.05
N GLY A 75 16.67 3.90 3.76
CA GLY A 75 15.45 3.57 3.03
C GLY A 75 14.88 2.22 3.48
N LYS A 76 13.56 2.07 3.37
CA LYS A 76 12.86 0.88 3.88
C LYS A 76 11.81 0.37 2.92
N TRP A 77 11.67 -0.96 2.87
CA TRP A 77 10.55 -1.61 2.20
C TRP A 77 9.31 -1.54 3.09
N VAL A 78 8.19 -1.15 2.48
CA VAL A 78 6.88 -1.09 3.10
C VAL A 78 5.97 -2.04 2.34
N SER A 79 5.47 -3.08 3.00
CA SER A 79 4.47 -3.98 2.42
C SER A 79 3.12 -3.27 2.38
N VAL A 80 2.51 -3.19 1.20
CA VAL A 80 1.26 -2.43 1.00
C VAL A 80 0.10 -3.35 0.64
N ILE A 81 0.39 -4.43 -0.08
CA ILE A 81 -0.58 -5.45 -0.45
C ILE A 81 0.00 -6.80 -0.06
N THR A 82 -0.79 -7.59 0.65
CA THR A 82 -0.40 -8.91 1.17
C THR A 82 -1.41 -9.96 0.77
N GLY A 83 -0.93 -11.20 0.63
CA GLY A 83 -1.75 -12.36 0.30
C GLY A 83 -1.82 -12.63 -1.20
N PRO A 84 -2.17 -13.88 -1.57
CA PRO A 84 -2.09 -14.32 -2.95
C PRO A 84 -3.09 -13.57 -3.84
N LYS A 85 -2.62 -13.10 -4.99
CA LYS A 85 -3.44 -12.54 -6.08
C LYS A 85 -3.02 -13.18 -7.39
N THR A 86 -3.99 -13.71 -8.12
CA THR A 86 -3.78 -14.32 -9.44
C THR A 86 -4.51 -13.51 -10.50
N PHE A 87 -3.85 -13.24 -11.62
CA PHE A 87 -4.45 -12.57 -12.77
C PHE A 87 -3.90 -13.14 -14.07
N ASP A 88 -4.75 -13.21 -15.08
CA ASP A 88 -4.39 -13.64 -16.43
C ASP A 88 -3.98 -12.44 -17.28
N LEU A 89 -2.71 -12.40 -17.68
CA LEU A 89 -2.14 -11.36 -18.53
C LEU A 89 -2.83 -11.28 -19.89
N MET A 90 -3.44 -12.37 -20.38
CA MET A 90 -4.16 -12.37 -21.66
C MET A 90 -5.53 -11.68 -21.53
N ALA A 91 -6.19 -11.87 -20.38
CA ALA A 91 -7.50 -11.29 -20.09
C ALA A 91 -7.43 -9.78 -19.79
N ILE A 92 -6.29 -9.27 -19.31
CA ILE A 92 -6.10 -7.85 -18.97
C ILE A 92 -5.35 -7.06 -20.05
N ARG A 93 -5.31 -7.54 -21.29
CA ARG A 93 -4.73 -6.80 -22.42
C ARG A 93 -5.58 -5.57 -22.72
N GLY A 94 -4.97 -4.38 -22.61
CA GLY A 94 -5.66 -3.10 -22.85
C GLY A 94 -6.74 -2.76 -21.82
N VAL A 95 -6.90 -3.56 -20.76
CA VAL A 95 -7.83 -3.32 -19.67
C VAL A 95 -7.06 -3.33 -18.36
N THR A 96 -7.47 -2.47 -17.43
CA THR A 96 -6.83 -2.35 -16.12
C THR A 96 -7.69 -3.02 -15.05
N ILE A 97 -7.06 -3.80 -14.18
CA ILE A 97 -7.71 -4.41 -13.01
C ILE A 97 -7.05 -3.93 -11.72
N LEU A 98 -7.84 -3.88 -10.63
CA LEU A 98 -7.33 -3.61 -9.30
C LEU A 98 -6.69 -4.88 -8.70
N VAL A 99 -5.43 -4.80 -8.29
CA VAL A 99 -4.74 -5.91 -7.59
C VAL A 99 -4.86 -5.78 -6.08
N GLY A 100 -4.90 -4.54 -5.59
CA GLY A 100 -5.13 -4.28 -4.18
C GLY A 100 -4.93 -2.81 -3.84
N SER A 101 -5.22 -2.52 -2.58
CA SER A 101 -5.03 -1.21 -1.96
C SER A 101 -4.52 -1.37 -0.54
N GLY A 102 -3.67 -0.46 -0.09
CA GLY A 102 -3.19 -0.44 1.29
C GLY A 102 -2.71 0.93 1.73
N GLN A 103 -2.53 1.09 3.03
CA GLN A 103 -1.99 2.34 3.59
C GLN A 103 -0.48 2.26 3.75
N ALA A 104 0.21 3.35 3.42
CA ALA A 104 1.64 3.49 3.63
C ALA A 104 1.97 4.87 4.22
N PRO A 105 3.11 5.03 4.92
CA PRO A 105 3.54 6.33 5.42
C PRO A 105 3.64 7.37 4.31
N VAL A 106 3.33 8.62 4.63
CA VAL A 106 3.53 9.76 3.73
C VAL A 106 5.01 9.88 3.38
N GLY A 107 5.28 10.22 2.11
CA GLY A 107 6.62 10.52 1.64
C GLY A 107 6.89 10.06 0.21
N ARG A 108 8.16 10.16 -0.17
CA ARG A 108 8.68 9.79 -1.49
C ARG A 108 9.12 8.33 -1.53
N TYR A 109 8.71 7.66 -2.58
CA TYR A 109 9.04 6.27 -2.88
C TYR A 109 9.74 6.22 -4.23
N THR A 110 10.70 5.31 -4.39
CA THR A 110 11.48 5.21 -5.64
C THR A 110 11.27 3.90 -6.37
N GLN A 111 10.64 2.91 -5.74
CA GLN A 111 10.55 1.56 -6.28
C GLN A 111 9.30 0.82 -5.85
N VAL A 112 8.87 -0.09 -6.71
CA VAL A 112 7.82 -1.09 -6.45
C VAL A 112 8.43 -2.48 -6.64
N ARG A 113 8.09 -3.42 -5.77
CA ARG A 113 8.50 -4.83 -5.84
C ARG A 113 7.27 -5.73 -5.78
N PHE A 114 7.18 -6.66 -6.71
CA PHE A 114 6.22 -7.76 -6.69
C PHE A 114 6.92 -9.02 -6.25
N ASN A 115 6.32 -9.76 -5.32
CA ASN A 115 6.75 -11.11 -4.96
C ASN A 115 5.90 -12.11 -5.77
N ILE A 116 6.54 -12.89 -6.64
CA ILE A 116 5.89 -13.75 -7.64
C ILE A 116 6.11 -15.21 -7.27
N ASP A 117 5.02 -15.89 -6.94
CA ASP A 117 5.06 -17.26 -6.44
C ASP A 117 4.99 -18.27 -7.59
N LYS A 118 4.02 -18.06 -8.50
CA LYS A 118 3.67 -18.98 -9.59
C LYS A 118 3.37 -18.22 -10.88
N ALA A 119 3.72 -18.85 -12.00
CA ALA A 119 3.32 -18.41 -13.32
C ALA A 119 3.03 -19.65 -14.19
N THR A 120 1.96 -19.58 -14.98
CA THR A 120 1.54 -20.64 -15.90
C THR A 120 1.14 -20.05 -17.24
N ILE A 121 1.33 -20.83 -18.31
CA ILE A 121 0.77 -20.54 -19.63
C ILE A 121 -0.07 -21.73 -20.11
N VAL A 122 -1.00 -21.47 -21.02
CA VAL A 122 -1.74 -22.52 -21.73
C VAL A 122 -1.45 -22.42 -23.22
N ILE A 123 -1.00 -23.53 -23.81
CA ILE A 123 -0.73 -23.70 -25.25
C ILE A 123 -1.39 -25.00 -25.68
N ASP A 124 -2.20 -24.97 -26.74
CA ASP A 124 -2.94 -26.13 -27.26
C ASP A 124 -3.72 -26.87 -26.17
N GLY A 125 -4.37 -26.12 -25.28
CA GLY A 125 -5.09 -26.64 -24.11
C GLY A 125 -4.23 -27.23 -22.98
N GLN A 126 -2.90 -27.27 -23.10
CA GLN A 126 -2.00 -27.79 -22.08
C GLN A 126 -1.46 -26.68 -21.17
N SER A 127 -1.64 -26.85 -19.86
CA SER A 127 -1.04 -25.97 -18.84
C SER A 127 0.43 -26.30 -18.62
N ILE A 128 1.29 -25.29 -18.71
CA ILE A 128 2.73 -25.38 -18.52
C ILE A 128 3.15 -24.43 -17.38
N ASP A 129 3.85 -24.96 -16.38
CA ASP A 129 4.43 -24.16 -15.30
C ASP A 129 5.70 -23.46 -15.78
N LEU A 130 5.85 -22.17 -15.44
CA LEU A 130 7.03 -21.37 -15.75
C LEU A 130 8.01 -21.37 -14.58
N SER A 131 9.29 -21.54 -14.89
CA SER A 131 10.34 -21.28 -13.90
C SER A 131 10.44 -19.78 -13.60
N ILE A 132 10.69 -19.42 -12.34
CA ILE A 132 10.75 -18.02 -11.88
C ILE A 132 12.04 -17.82 -11.09
N PRO A 133 13.16 -17.48 -11.75
CA PRO A 133 14.49 -17.52 -11.11
C PRO A 133 14.64 -16.52 -9.96
N THR A 134 14.09 -15.31 -10.12
CA THR A 134 14.25 -14.23 -9.13
C THR A 134 13.15 -14.22 -8.07
N LYS A 135 12.00 -14.86 -8.35
CA LYS A 135 10.75 -14.77 -7.57
C LYS A 135 10.27 -13.35 -7.26
N GLN A 136 10.90 -12.34 -7.88
CA GLN A 136 10.65 -10.93 -7.63
C GLN A 136 10.77 -10.13 -8.93
N ALA A 137 9.90 -9.15 -9.10
CA ALA A 137 10.01 -8.13 -10.13
C ALA A 137 10.10 -6.76 -9.47
N ARG A 138 11.09 -5.95 -9.87
CA ARG A 138 11.33 -4.61 -9.32
C ARG A 138 11.17 -3.58 -10.42
N VAL A 139 10.40 -2.54 -10.13
CA VAL A 139 10.24 -1.36 -11.00
C VAL A 139 10.85 -0.17 -10.28
N ILE A 140 11.76 0.54 -10.95
CA ILE A 140 12.46 1.71 -10.41
C ILE A 140 11.85 2.95 -11.06
N ARG A 141 10.83 3.53 -10.41
CA ARG A 141 10.19 4.78 -10.83
C ARG A 141 9.60 5.46 -9.60
N GLY A 142 9.91 6.75 -9.45
CA GLY A 142 9.51 7.52 -8.28
C GLY A 142 8.04 7.91 -8.26
N PHE A 143 7.47 7.97 -7.05
CA PHE A 143 6.11 8.45 -6.78
C PHE A 143 6.00 8.96 -5.33
N GLU A 144 4.93 9.69 -5.05
CA GLU A 144 4.66 10.25 -3.72
C GLU A 144 3.34 9.72 -3.16
N ILE A 145 3.31 9.55 -1.84
CA ILE A 145 2.09 9.27 -1.09
C ILE A 145 1.85 10.45 -0.17
N ASN A 146 0.70 11.10 -0.32
CA ASN A 146 0.30 12.27 0.45
C ASN A 146 -0.70 11.89 1.56
N SER A 147 -0.78 12.74 2.58
CA SER A 147 -1.60 12.48 3.77
C SER A 147 -3.08 12.46 3.41
N GLY A 148 -3.77 11.37 3.73
CA GLY A 148 -5.21 11.23 3.49
C GLY A 148 -5.63 11.10 2.02
N GLU A 149 -4.69 11.13 1.07
CA GLU A 149 -4.97 10.99 -0.36
C GLU A 149 -4.82 9.53 -0.82
N THR A 150 -5.41 9.24 -1.98
CA THR A 150 -5.20 7.98 -2.71
C THR A 150 -4.27 8.21 -3.89
N THR A 151 -3.05 7.69 -3.80
CA THR A 151 -2.14 7.56 -4.93
C THR A 151 -2.51 6.31 -5.71
N LYS A 152 -2.72 6.44 -7.03
CA LYS A 152 -3.02 5.31 -7.92
C LYS A 152 -1.84 5.05 -8.84
N LEU A 153 -1.34 3.82 -8.84
CA LEU A 153 -0.30 3.37 -9.79
C LEU A 153 -0.86 2.28 -10.69
N THR A 154 -0.71 2.46 -12.00
CA THR A 154 -1.04 1.43 -12.99
C THR A 154 0.24 0.80 -13.52
N LEU A 155 0.36 -0.52 -13.36
CA LEU A 155 1.55 -1.29 -13.69
C LEU A 155 1.25 -2.11 -14.94
N SER A 156 1.89 -1.75 -16.05
CA SER A 156 1.77 -2.47 -17.31
C SER A 156 2.83 -3.57 -17.36
N PHE A 157 2.38 -4.82 -17.30
CA PHE A 157 3.18 -5.96 -17.72
C PHE A 157 3.37 -5.91 -19.24
N ASP A 158 4.49 -6.44 -19.69
CA ASP A 158 4.72 -6.78 -21.09
C ASP A 158 4.93 -8.29 -21.19
N ALA A 159 3.84 -9.03 -21.35
CA ALA A 159 3.89 -10.49 -21.38
C ALA A 159 4.78 -11.04 -22.52
N ARG A 160 4.96 -10.30 -23.62
CA ARG A 160 5.83 -10.68 -24.74
C ARG A 160 7.29 -10.78 -24.33
N TYR A 161 7.74 -9.85 -23.50
CA TYR A 161 9.12 -9.86 -23.00
C TYR A 161 9.23 -10.54 -21.62
N SER A 162 8.10 -10.77 -20.95
CA SER A 162 8.07 -11.42 -19.63
C SER A 162 8.13 -12.93 -19.70
N ILE A 163 7.61 -13.54 -20.77
CA ILE A 163 7.61 -15.00 -20.95
C ILE A 163 8.69 -15.35 -21.98
N VAL A 164 9.69 -16.12 -21.56
CA VAL A 164 10.83 -16.49 -22.39
C VAL A 164 10.86 -17.99 -22.55
N GLU A 165 10.78 -18.46 -23.79
CA GLU A 165 11.03 -19.86 -24.13
C GLU A 165 12.51 -20.18 -23.98
N ILE A 166 12.82 -21.32 -23.38
CA ILE A 166 14.18 -21.84 -23.20
C ILE A 166 14.21 -23.32 -23.57
N PRO A 167 15.39 -23.93 -23.80
CA PRO A 167 15.49 -25.37 -23.95
C PRO A 167 14.85 -26.09 -22.75
N GLY A 168 13.79 -26.86 -23.01
CA GLY A 168 13.10 -27.65 -21.99
C GLY A 168 11.95 -26.94 -21.24
N GLY A 169 11.56 -25.71 -21.62
CA GLY A 169 10.36 -25.09 -21.04
C GLY A 169 10.32 -23.57 -21.17
N TYR A 170 9.69 -22.93 -20.18
CA TYR A 170 9.48 -21.48 -20.17
C TYR A 170 9.94 -20.85 -18.86
N VAL A 171 10.35 -19.58 -18.94
CA VAL A 171 10.79 -18.76 -17.81
C VAL A 171 9.94 -17.50 -17.75
N MET A 172 9.49 -17.16 -16.54
CA MET A 172 8.93 -15.86 -16.22
C MET A 172 10.05 -14.90 -15.79
N ARG A 173 10.31 -13.87 -16.61
CA ARG A 173 11.22 -12.74 -16.37
C ARG A 173 10.46 -11.42 -16.54
N PRO A 174 9.69 -10.99 -15.53
CA PRO A 174 8.73 -9.92 -15.70
C PRO A 174 9.36 -8.62 -16.18
N VAL A 175 8.81 -8.09 -17.26
CA VAL A 175 9.07 -6.75 -17.77
C VAL A 175 7.85 -5.90 -17.46
N ILE A 176 8.02 -4.93 -16.55
CA ILE A 176 6.93 -4.13 -16.00
C ILE A 176 7.32 -2.65 -16.04
N LYS A 177 6.37 -1.79 -16.43
CA LYS A 177 6.50 -0.33 -16.32
C LYS A 177 5.32 0.24 -15.53
N ILE A 178 5.54 1.29 -14.76
CA ILE A 178 4.44 2.14 -14.29
C ILE A 178 4.01 3.03 -15.46
N LEU A 179 2.71 3.18 -15.70
CA LEU A 179 2.15 4.10 -16.70
C LEU A 179 2.09 5.57 -16.22
#